data_AF-A0AAW5K9B1-F1
#
_entry.id   AF-A0AAW5K9B1-F1
#
_cell.length_a   1.000
_cell.length_b   1.000
_cell.length_c   1.000
_cell.angle_alpha   90.00
_cell.angle_beta   90.00
_cell.angle_gamma   90.00
#
_symmetry.space_group_name_H-M   'P 1'
#
loop_
_entity.id
_entity.type
_entity.pdbx_description
1 polymer ?
#
loop_
_entity_poly.entity_id
_entity_poly.type
_entity_poly.pdbx_seq_one_letter_code
_entity_poly.pdbx_strand_id
1 'polypeptide(L)'
;SDIEIAQQAKMEPIAEVAKKLDIDADDLELYGKYKAKVSFDLWNKVKDNKDGKLILVTAITPTPAGEGKTTTSVGLAQALAKLGKKVTLALREPSLGPVFGVKGGAAGGGYSQVVPMEDINIHFTGDFHAITSANNLLSAMVDNSVQQGNPLNIDPRKIVFKRVLDMNDRALRNVVIGLGGKPDGVPRQDGFDIT
;
A
#
# COMPACT_ATOMS: atom_id res chain seq x y z
N SER A 1 1.71 -19.15 -16.89
CA SER A 1 2.43 -18.10 -16.13
C SER A 1 1.66 -17.74 -14.87
N ASP A 2 2.26 -17.01 -13.92
CA ASP A 2 1.57 -16.59 -12.69
C ASP A 2 0.29 -15.78 -12.97
N ILE A 3 0.31 -14.95 -14.01
CA ILE A 3 -0.85 -14.15 -14.42
C ILE A 3 -1.95 -15.01 -15.08
N GLU A 4 -1.58 -16.02 -15.87
CA GLU A 4 -2.57 -16.96 -16.44
C GLU A 4 -3.32 -17.74 -15.34
N ILE A 5 -2.61 -18.15 -14.28
CA ILE A 5 -3.23 -18.82 -13.12
C ILE A 5 -4.23 -17.88 -12.44
N ALA A 6 -3.83 -16.61 -12.22
CA ALA A 6 -4.70 -15.60 -11.62
C ALA A 6 -5.95 -15.31 -12.49
N GLN A 7 -5.81 -15.25 -13.82
CA GLN A 7 -6.92 -15.00 -14.75
C GLN A 7 -7.91 -16.16 -14.84
N GLN A 8 -7.44 -17.39 -14.65
CA GLN A 8 -8.29 -18.59 -14.63
C GLN A 8 -8.98 -18.81 -13.27
N ALA A 9 -8.60 -18.05 -12.24
CA ALA A 9 -9.15 -18.22 -10.91
C ALA A 9 -10.64 -17.86 -10.86
N LYS A 10 -11.46 -18.80 -10.37
CA LYS A 10 -12.88 -18.55 -10.10
C LYS A 10 -13.03 -17.85 -8.75
N MET A 11 -12.96 -16.51 -8.77
CA MET A 11 -13.08 -15.69 -7.57
C MET A 11 -14.50 -15.74 -6.98
N GLU A 12 -14.58 -15.82 -5.65
CA GLU A 12 -15.83 -15.63 -4.91
C GLU A 12 -16.06 -14.13 -4.67
N PRO A 13 -17.31 -13.63 -4.69
CA PRO A 13 -17.60 -12.27 -4.27
C PRO A 13 -17.05 -11.98 -2.87
N ILE A 14 -16.48 -10.79 -2.67
CA ILE A 14 -15.75 -10.47 -1.44
C ILE A 14 -16.66 -10.52 -0.19
N ALA A 15 -17.96 -10.23 -0.35
CA ALA A 15 -18.94 -10.36 0.73
C ALA A 15 -19.09 -11.81 1.23
N GLU A 16 -19.03 -12.80 0.33
CA GLU A 16 -19.08 -14.22 0.71
C GLU A 16 -17.79 -14.66 1.42
N VAL A 17 -16.65 -14.10 1.02
CA VAL A 17 -15.37 -14.32 1.70
C VAL A 17 -15.39 -13.72 3.11
N ALA A 18 -15.89 -12.48 3.25
CA ALA A 18 -16.03 -11.78 4.52
C ALA A 18 -16.98 -12.49 5.48
N LYS A 19 -18.08 -13.05 4.98
CA LYS A 19 -19.03 -13.86 5.76
C LYS A 19 -18.38 -15.09 6.41
N LYS A 20 -17.41 -15.74 5.76
CA LYS A 20 -16.64 -16.85 6.38
C LYS A 20 -15.81 -16.39 7.58
N LEU A 21 -15.58 -15.08 7.70
CA LEU A 21 -14.88 -14.46 8.81
C LEU A 21 -15.82 -13.85 9.85
N ASP A 22 -17.15 -14.04 9.72
CA ASP A 22 -18.18 -13.40 10.55
C ASP A 22 -18.15 -11.86 10.45
N ILE A 23 -17.89 -11.34 9.24
CA ILE A 23 -17.96 -9.91 8.93
C ILE A 23 -19.24 -9.65 8.14
N ASP A 24 -20.09 -8.76 8.66
CA ASP A 24 -21.36 -8.40 8.06
C ASP A 24 -21.19 -7.50 6.83
N ALA A 25 -22.16 -7.55 5.91
CA ALA A 25 -22.13 -6.74 4.70
C ALA A 25 -22.15 -5.23 4.97
N ASP A 26 -22.81 -4.80 6.06
CA ASP A 26 -22.88 -3.41 6.48
C ASP A 26 -21.52 -2.86 6.97
N ASP A 27 -20.59 -3.75 7.33
CA ASP A 27 -19.22 -3.38 7.71
C ASP A 27 -18.27 -3.34 6.49
N LEU A 28 -18.78 -3.51 5.27
CA LEU A 28 -17.99 -3.56 4.03
C LEU A 28 -18.29 -2.40 3.10
N GLU A 29 -17.24 -1.70 2.69
CA GLU A 29 -17.27 -0.73 1.60
C GLU A 29 -16.69 -1.37 0.34
N LEU A 30 -17.56 -1.70 -0.63
CA LEU A 30 -17.17 -2.49 -1.80
C LEU A 30 -16.41 -1.66 -2.86
N TYR A 31 -15.30 -2.22 -3.35
CA TYR A 31 -14.52 -1.71 -4.49
C TYR A 31 -14.62 -2.70 -5.65
N GLY A 32 -15.77 -2.64 -6.33
CA GLY A 32 -16.19 -3.67 -7.27
C GLY A 32 -16.64 -4.94 -6.54
N LYS A 33 -16.58 -6.10 -7.22
CA LYS A 33 -17.15 -7.36 -6.71
C LYS A 33 -16.22 -8.15 -5.79
N TYR A 34 -14.91 -7.93 -5.91
CA TYR A 34 -13.87 -8.81 -5.35
C TYR A 34 -12.94 -8.10 -4.35
N LYS A 35 -13.22 -6.84 -4.00
CA LYS A 35 -12.43 -6.06 -3.04
C LYS A 35 -13.37 -5.26 -2.15
N ALA A 36 -12.99 -5.06 -0.90
CA ALA A 36 -13.72 -4.22 0.04
C ALA A 36 -12.76 -3.60 1.04
N LYS A 37 -13.08 -2.41 1.52
CA LYS A 37 -12.57 -1.91 2.79
C LYS A 37 -13.48 -2.38 3.91
N VAL A 38 -12.90 -2.57 5.09
CA VAL A 38 -13.63 -2.92 6.29
C VAL A 38 -13.80 -1.67 7.12
N SER A 39 -15.04 -1.36 7.52
CA SER A 39 -15.34 -0.19 8.35
C SER A 39 -14.61 -0.25 9.69
N PHE A 40 -14.19 0.92 10.19
CA PHE A 40 -13.63 1.04 11.53
C PHE A 40 -14.64 0.68 12.63
N ASP A 41 -15.95 0.72 12.35
CA ASP A 41 -16.98 0.32 13.30
C ASP A 41 -16.88 -1.16 13.69
N LEU A 42 -16.38 -2.02 12.79
CA LEU A 42 -16.13 -3.41 13.11
C LEU A 42 -15.12 -3.55 14.26
N TRP A 43 -14.09 -2.70 14.30
CA TRP A 43 -13.10 -2.72 15.39
C TRP A 43 -13.78 -2.52 16.74
N ASN A 44 -14.74 -1.60 16.84
CA ASN A 44 -15.49 -1.36 18.07
C ASN A 44 -16.31 -2.57 18.53
N LYS A 45 -16.76 -3.42 17.58
CA LYS A 45 -17.49 -4.66 17.88
C LYS A 45 -16.57 -5.79 18.35
N VAL A 46 -15.31 -5.84 17.88
CA VAL A 46 -14.43 -6.99 18.09
C VAL A 46 -13.26 -6.75 19.05
N LYS A 47 -12.97 -5.50 19.43
CA LYS A 47 -11.81 -5.15 20.27
C LYS A 47 -11.73 -5.86 21.62
N ASP A 48 -12.87 -6.28 22.18
CA ASP A 48 -12.96 -6.97 23.47
C ASP A 48 -12.94 -8.51 23.32
N ASN A 49 -12.90 -9.01 22.08
CA ASN A 49 -12.76 -10.44 21.82
C ASN A 49 -11.35 -10.91 22.16
N LYS A 50 -11.22 -12.20 22.48
CA LYS A 50 -9.90 -12.82 22.69
C LYS A 50 -9.14 -12.91 21.37
N ASP A 51 -7.90 -12.42 21.38
CA ASP A 51 -7.00 -12.53 20.23
C ASP A 51 -6.78 -13.99 19.78
N GLY A 52 -6.70 -14.15 18.46
CA GLY A 52 -6.31 -15.39 17.81
C GLY A 52 -4.81 -15.71 17.97
N LYS A 53 -4.34 -16.73 17.24
CA LYS A 53 -2.90 -17.04 17.17
C LYS A 53 -2.25 -16.20 16.06
N LEU A 54 -1.20 -15.48 16.41
CA LEU A 54 -0.37 -14.75 15.45
C LEU A 54 0.79 -15.63 14.98
N ILE A 55 0.89 -15.84 13.66
CA ILE A 55 1.98 -16.58 13.03
C ILE A 55 2.75 -15.63 12.12
N LEU A 56 4.02 -15.39 12.44
CA LEU A 56 4.91 -14.55 11.64
C LEU A 56 5.70 -15.41 10.65
N VAL A 57 5.62 -15.09 9.37
CA VAL A 57 6.44 -15.71 8.33
C VAL A 57 7.63 -14.79 8.01
N THR A 58 8.84 -15.31 8.20
CA THR A 58 10.10 -14.63 7.88
C THR A 58 10.94 -15.47 6.91
N ALA A 59 12.05 -14.90 6.43
CA ALA A 59 13.00 -15.58 5.56
C ALA A 59 14.43 -15.24 5.98
N ILE A 60 15.39 -15.99 5.44
CA ILE A 60 16.82 -15.66 5.50
C ILE A 60 17.12 -14.37 4.72
N THR A 61 18.36 -13.90 4.80
CA THR A 61 18.84 -12.78 3.98
C THR A 61 18.53 -13.02 2.50
N PRO A 62 17.89 -12.07 1.80
CA PRO A 62 17.52 -12.24 0.41
C PRO A 62 18.73 -12.50 -0.49
N THR A 63 18.55 -13.39 -1.45
CA THR A 63 19.52 -13.80 -2.46
C THR A 63 18.92 -13.64 -3.86
N PRO A 64 19.74 -13.55 -4.91
CA PRO A 64 19.23 -13.48 -6.29
C PRO A 64 18.36 -14.68 -6.72
N ALA A 65 18.43 -15.82 -6.02
CA ALA A 65 17.62 -16.99 -6.32
C ALA A 65 16.14 -16.84 -5.94
N GLY A 66 15.83 -15.95 -4.98
CA GLY A 66 14.48 -15.72 -4.48
C GLY A 66 14.02 -16.77 -3.45
N GLU A 67 13.42 -16.30 -2.36
CA GLU A 67 13.11 -17.14 -1.19
C GLU A 67 11.63 -17.55 -1.12
N GLY A 68 10.76 -16.95 -1.95
CA GLY A 68 9.33 -17.31 -1.99
C GLY A 68 8.54 -16.98 -0.71
N LYS A 69 9.00 -16.03 0.12
CA LYS A 69 8.36 -15.69 1.42
C LYS A 69 6.85 -15.45 1.33
N THR A 70 6.42 -14.64 0.35
CA THR A 70 4.99 -14.33 0.18
C THR A 70 4.21 -15.56 -0.28
N THR A 71 4.76 -16.36 -1.20
CA THR A 71 4.18 -17.63 -1.64
C THR A 71 3.97 -18.58 -0.46
N THR A 72 4.96 -18.72 0.42
CA THR A 72 4.85 -19.53 1.65
C THR A 72 3.78 -18.99 2.60
N SER A 73 3.66 -17.67 2.73
CA SER A 73 2.65 -17.04 3.58
C SER A 73 1.23 -17.35 3.10
N VAL A 74 1.00 -17.22 1.79
CA VAL A 74 -0.29 -17.57 1.16
C VAL A 74 -0.57 -19.07 1.26
N GLY A 75 0.42 -19.91 0.93
CA GLY A 75 0.29 -21.37 0.97
C GLY A 75 0.00 -21.90 2.38
N LEU A 76 0.63 -21.31 3.41
CA LEU A 76 0.36 -21.66 4.81
C LEU A 76 -1.08 -21.33 5.21
N ALA A 77 -1.58 -20.15 4.84
CA ALA A 77 -2.97 -19.77 5.11
C ALA A 77 -3.96 -20.69 4.38
N GLN A 78 -3.71 -21.01 3.10
CA GLN A 78 -4.51 -21.96 2.33
C GLN A 78 -4.52 -23.36 2.98
N ALA A 79 -3.37 -23.84 3.47
CA ALA A 79 -3.25 -25.13 4.14
C ALA A 79 -4.03 -25.16 5.47
N LEU A 80 -3.91 -24.11 6.29
CA LEU A 80 -4.66 -23.98 7.54
C LEU A 80 -6.17 -23.96 7.30
N ALA A 81 -6.62 -23.25 6.25
CA ALA A 81 -8.03 -23.24 5.85
C ALA A 81 -8.51 -24.63 5.42
N LYS A 82 -7.70 -25.38 4.64
CA LYS A 82 -8.01 -26.78 4.27
C LYS A 82 -8.10 -27.73 5.48
N LEU A 83 -7.40 -27.42 6.57
CA LEU A 83 -7.48 -28.15 7.84
C LEU A 83 -8.65 -27.69 8.73
N GLY A 84 -9.57 -26.87 8.21
CA GLY A 84 -10.74 -26.39 8.93
C GLY A 84 -10.44 -25.31 9.97
N LYS A 85 -9.29 -24.64 9.90
CA LYS A 85 -8.99 -23.51 10.78
C LYS A 85 -9.52 -22.21 10.17
N LYS A 86 -10.20 -21.39 10.99
CA LYS A 86 -10.54 -20.01 10.64
C LYS A 86 -9.25 -19.17 10.65
N VAL A 87 -8.82 -18.73 9.47
CA VAL A 87 -7.52 -18.09 9.26
C VAL A 87 -7.65 -16.92 8.29
N THR A 88 -6.89 -15.85 8.56
CA THR A 88 -6.77 -14.68 7.70
C THR A 88 -5.29 -14.39 7.47
N LEU A 89 -4.95 -13.91 6.27
CA LEU A 89 -3.60 -13.50 5.90
C LEU A 89 -3.53 -11.98 5.80
N ALA A 90 -2.52 -11.38 6.42
CA ALA A 90 -2.19 -9.97 6.26
C ALA A 90 -0.90 -9.83 5.43
N LEU A 91 -0.97 -9.06 4.34
CA LEU A 91 0.16 -8.74 3.47
C LEU A 91 0.25 -7.21 3.30
N ARG A 92 1.38 -6.75 2.74
CA ARG A 92 1.57 -5.35 2.35
C ARG A 92 1.10 -5.15 0.92
N GLU A 93 0.47 -3.99 0.66
CA GLU A 93 0.25 -3.50 -0.69
C GLU A 93 1.60 -3.18 -1.36
N PRO A 94 1.82 -3.58 -2.62
CA PRO A 94 2.99 -3.18 -3.37
C PRO A 94 2.89 -1.75 -3.87
N SER A 95 4.03 -1.05 -3.90
CA SER A 95 4.15 0.24 -4.60
C SER A 95 3.96 0.06 -6.12
N LEU A 96 3.30 1.04 -6.74
CA LEU A 96 2.97 1.08 -8.17
C LEU A 96 4.22 1.28 -9.03
N GLY A 97 5.15 2.15 -8.60
CA GLY A 97 6.36 2.46 -9.40
C GLY A 97 7.17 1.23 -9.86
N PRO A 98 7.55 0.30 -8.96
CA PRO A 98 8.26 -0.94 -9.29
C PRO A 98 7.56 -1.86 -10.28
N VAL A 99 6.24 -1.82 -10.38
CA VAL A 99 5.44 -2.65 -11.29
C VAL A 99 5.74 -2.31 -12.76
N PHE A 100 5.98 -1.03 -13.05
CA PHE A 100 6.38 -0.55 -14.38
C PHE A 100 7.90 -0.58 -14.62
N GLY A 101 8.67 -1.06 -13.64
CA GLY A 101 10.12 -1.22 -13.73
C GLY A 101 10.52 -2.67 -13.97
N VAL A 102 10.95 -3.33 -12.89
CA VAL A 102 11.59 -4.67 -12.94
C VAL A 102 10.75 -5.73 -12.20
N LYS A 103 9.92 -5.33 -11.24
CA LYS A 103 9.19 -6.26 -10.37
C LYS A 103 7.76 -6.47 -10.90
N GLY A 104 7.53 -7.57 -11.61
CA GLY A 104 6.17 -8.06 -11.86
C GLY A 104 5.64 -8.85 -10.66
N GLY A 105 4.51 -8.42 -10.10
CA GLY A 105 3.65 -9.25 -9.24
C GLY A 105 4.10 -9.45 -7.79
N ALA A 106 3.39 -8.86 -6.82
CA ALA A 106 3.82 -8.86 -5.42
C ALA A 106 2.99 -9.74 -4.44
N ALA A 107 2.03 -10.52 -4.94
CA ALA A 107 1.04 -11.17 -4.09
C ALA A 107 1.13 -12.70 -4.05
N GLY A 108 2.34 -13.27 -4.08
CA GLY A 108 2.60 -14.71 -4.07
C GLY A 108 3.09 -15.23 -5.42
N GLY A 109 2.91 -16.52 -5.70
CA GLY A 109 3.33 -17.15 -6.96
C GLY A 109 2.74 -18.55 -7.15
N GLY A 110 2.63 -18.99 -8.40
CA GLY A 110 1.98 -20.25 -8.75
C GLY A 110 0.52 -20.32 -8.25
N TYR A 111 0.14 -21.43 -7.62
CA TYR A 111 -1.22 -21.63 -7.07
C TYR A 111 -1.43 -20.99 -5.67
N SER A 112 -0.39 -20.36 -5.11
CA SER A 112 -0.46 -19.65 -3.83
C SER A 112 -0.29 -18.17 -4.06
N GLN A 113 -1.40 -17.54 -4.46
CA GLN A 113 -1.51 -16.12 -4.78
C GLN A 113 -2.72 -15.47 -4.11
N VAL A 114 -2.66 -14.16 -3.91
CA VAL A 114 -3.82 -13.31 -3.60
C VAL A 114 -4.27 -12.62 -4.90
N VAL A 115 -5.60 -12.61 -5.12
CA VAL A 115 -6.25 -12.07 -6.32
C VAL A 115 -7.34 -11.07 -5.92
N PRO A 116 -7.70 -10.08 -6.76
CA PRO A 116 -7.25 -9.84 -8.14
C PRO A 116 -5.86 -9.20 -8.25
N MET A 117 -4.93 -9.87 -8.93
CA MET A 117 -3.51 -9.50 -8.97
C MET A 117 -3.25 -8.18 -9.72
N GLU A 118 -4.02 -7.91 -10.78
CA GLU A 118 -3.93 -6.68 -11.56
C GLU A 118 -4.31 -5.44 -10.74
N ASP A 119 -5.42 -5.51 -10.00
CA ASP A 119 -5.84 -4.40 -9.14
C ASP A 119 -4.83 -4.15 -8.03
N ILE A 120 -4.33 -5.22 -7.38
CA ILE A 120 -3.35 -5.13 -6.28
C ILE A 120 -2.06 -4.44 -6.72
N ASN A 121 -1.62 -4.65 -7.97
CA ASN A 121 -0.36 -4.09 -8.46
C ASN A 121 -0.50 -2.67 -9.05
N ILE A 122 -1.71 -2.13 -9.17
CA ILE A 122 -1.93 -0.80 -9.76
C ILE A 122 -2.51 0.13 -8.70
N HIS A 123 -3.78 0.50 -8.79
CA HIS A 123 -4.38 1.50 -7.91
C HIS A 123 -5.04 0.89 -6.68
N PHE A 124 -5.23 -0.43 -6.68
CA PHE A 124 -5.92 -1.21 -5.67
C PHE A 124 -7.18 -0.53 -5.13
N THR A 125 -7.11 0.01 -3.90
CA THR A 125 -8.21 0.77 -3.28
C THR A 125 -7.90 2.26 -3.07
N GLY A 126 -6.75 2.73 -3.59
CA GLY A 126 -6.33 4.13 -3.56
C GLY A 126 -5.52 4.55 -2.34
N ASP A 127 -5.04 3.60 -1.53
CA ASP A 127 -4.35 3.91 -0.27
C ASP A 127 -3.06 4.69 -0.49
N PHE A 128 -2.26 4.29 -1.48
CA PHE A 128 -1.01 4.99 -1.79
C PHE A 128 -1.26 6.36 -2.41
N HIS A 129 -2.39 6.55 -3.10
CA HIS A 129 -2.81 7.89 -3.56
C HIS A 129 -3.15 8.78 -2.37
N ALA A 130 -3.90 8.28 -1.39
CA ALA A 130 -4.24 9.02 -0.18
C ALA A 130 -2.99 9.42 0.62
N ILE A 131 -2.03 8.50 0.79
CA ILE A 131 -0.74 8.78 1.45
C ILE A 131 0.05 9.84 0.67
N THR A 132 0.13 9.70 -0.65
CA THR A 132 0.82 10.68 -1.53
C THR A 132 0.20 12.07 -1.39
N SER A 133 -1.13 12.16 -1.44
CA SER A 133 -1.85 13.42 -1.29
C SER A 133 -1.64 14.05 0.08
N ALA A 134 -1.72 13.27 1.16
CA ALA A 134 -1.51 13.77 2.53
C ALA A 134 -0.07 14.28 2.72
N ASN A 135 0.94 13.52 2.25
CA ASN A 135 2.34 13.93 2.33
C ASN A 135 2.57 15.24 1.58
N ASN A 136 2.13 15.30 0.31
CA ASN A 136 2.38 16.47 -0.53
C ASN A 136 1.57 17.70 -0.12
N LEU A 137 0.40 17.52 0.52
CA LEU A 137 -0.33 18.61 1.16
C LEU A 137 0.52 19.27 2.25
N LEU A 138 1.17 18.49 3.11
CA LEU A 138 2.06 19.05 4.13
C LEU A 138 3.24 19.82 3.51
N SER A 139 3.88 19.27 2.47
CA SER A 139 4.94 19.99 1.74
C SER A 139 4.43 21.32 1.16
N ALA A 140 3.23 21.33 0.58
CA ALA A 140 2.60 22.53 0.04
C ALA A 140 2.28 23.57 1.13
N MET A 141 1.79 23.13 2.29
CA MET A 141 1.51 24.01 3.43
C MET A 141 2.78 24.64 4.01
N VAL A 142 3.89 23.89 4.07
CA VAL A 142 5.18 24.42 4.53
C VAL A 142 5.67 25.53 3.58
N ASP A 143 5.71 25.26 2.28
CA ASP A 143 6.17 26.25 1.29
C ASP A 143 5.24 27.48 1.25
N ASN A 144 3.92 27.27 1.39
CA ASN A 144 2.96 28.38 1.51
C ASN A 144 3.16 29.20 2.79
N SER A 145 3.39 28.56 3.95
CA SER A 145 3.68 29.29 5.19
C SER A 145 4.92 30.17 5.06
N VAL A 146 5.97 29.68 4.39
CA VAL A 146 7.18 30.46 4.10
C VAL A 146 6.86 31.64 3.18
N GLN A 147 6.06 31.42 2.13
CA GLN A 147 5.63 32.46 1.19
C GLN A 147 4.79 33.56 1.86
N GLN A 148 3.89 33.20 2.77
CA GLN A 148 2.95 34.13 3.44
C GLN A 148 3.56 34.89 4.62
N GLY A 149 4.89 35.10 4.62
CA GLY A 149 5.60 35.87 5.64
C GLY A 149 6.31 35.02 6.70
N ASN A 150 6.33 33.70 6.56
CA ASN A 150 7.12 32.78 7.37
C ASN A 150 7.00 33.00 8.89
N PRO A 151 5.79 32.91 9.47
CA PRO A 151 5.54 33.24 10.89
C PRO A 151 6.33 32.36 11.87
N LEU A 152 6.69 31.15 11.44
CA LEU A 152 7.47 30.19 12.24
C LEU A 152 8.99 30.35 12.06
N ASN A 153 9.45 31.33 11.27
CA ASN A 153 10.85 31.57 10.95
C ASN A 153 11.59 30.30 10.48
N ILE A 154 10.93 29.51 9.63
CA ILE A 154 11.48 28.28 9.05
C ILE A 154 12.65 28.67 8.15
N ASP A 155 13.82 28.04 8.35
CA ASP A 155 14.96 28.14 7.44
C ASP A 155 14.73 27.19 6.25
N PRO A 156 14.48 27.69 5.02
CA PRO A 156 14.15 26.84 3.87
C PRO A 156 15.24 25.82 3.51
N ARG A 157 16.48 26.03 3.97
CA ARG A 157 17.63 25.14 3.74
C ARG A 157 17.66 23.94 4.69
N LYS A 158 16.88 24.00 5.78
CA LYS A 158 16.82 22.96 6.82
C LYS A 158 15.53 22.17 6.81
N ILE A 159 14.69 22.37 5.79
CA ILE A 159 13.48 21.56 5.59
C ILE A 159 13.94 20.14 5.20
N VAL A 160 13.67 19.19 6.09
CA VAL A 160 13.98 17.76 5.88
C VAL A 160 12.81 17.00 5.26
N PHE A 161 11.61 17.55 5.33
CA PHE A 161 10.39 16.93 4.84
C PHE A 161 10.30 17.06 3.31
N LYS A 162 10.35 15.93 2.62
CA LYS A 162 10.35 15.85 1.16
C LYS A 162 8.96 15.58 0.60
N ARG A 163 8.80 15.84 -0.69
CA ARG A 163 7.63 15.40 -1.45
C ARG A 163 7.75 13.91 -1.76
N VAL A 164 6.65 13.28 -2.17
CA VAL A 164 6.65 11.88 -2.59
C VAL A 164 5.88 11.68 -3.88
N LEU A 165 6.25 10.63 -4.61
CA LEU A 165 5.54 10.16 -5.79
C LEU A 165 5.75 8.65 -5.92
N ASP A 166 4.68 7.89 -6.08
CA ASP A 166 4.75 6.44 -6.28
C ASP A 166 5.14 6.05 -7.72
N MET A 167 6.31 6.53 -8.15
CA MET A 167 6.89 6.30 -9.47
C MET A 167 8.40 6.11 -9.32
N ASN A 168 8.98 5.26 -10.17
CA ASN A 168 10.43 5.10 -10.24
C ASN A 168 11.09 6.25 -11.03
N ASP A 169 11.07 7.47 -10.46
CA ASP A 169 11.66 8.65 -11.09
C ASP A 169 12.94 9.10 -10.38
N ARG A 170 14.08 8.80 -10.99
CA ARG A 170 15.40 9.20 -10.46
C ARG A 170 15.69 10.69 -10.61
N ALA A 171 15.01 11.39 -11.53
CA ALA A 171 15.27 12.79 -11.82
C ALA A 171 14.79 13.70 -10.67
N LEU A 172 13.81 13.25 -9.90
CA LEU A 172 13.24 13.99 -8.79
C LEU A 172 14.02 13.86 -7.46
N ARG A 173 15.10 13.07 -7.42
CA ARG A 173 15.88 12.85 -6.18
C ARG A 173 16.47 14.13 -5.60
N ASN A 174 16.90 15.05 -6.47
CA ASN A 174 17.46 16.35 -6.09
C ASN A 174 16.93 17.40 -7.06
N VAL A 175 16.14 18.34 -6.55
CA VAL A 175 15.52 19.41 -7.34
C VAL A 175 15.70 20.76 -6.65
N VAL A 176 15.49 21.83 -7.41
CA VAL A 176 15.29 23.17 -6.85
C VAL A 176 13.88 23.60 -7.23
N ILE A 177 13.08 23.99 -6.24
CA ILE A 177 11.68 24.43 -6.42
C ILE A 177 11.53 25.92 -6.11
N GLY A 178 10.33 26.48 -6.30
CA GLY A 178 10.02 27.88 -5.95
C GLY A 178 10.73 28.89 -6.86
N LEU A 179 10.99 28.50 -8.11
CA LEU A 179 11.56 29.36 -9.14
C LEU A 179 10.43 30.14 -9.86
N GLY A 180 10.77 31.20 -10.60
CA GLY A 180 9.80 31.99 -11.37
C GLY A 180 9.60 33.43 -10.84
N GLY A 181 10.04 33.70 -9.62
CA GLY A 181 10.05 35.02 -9.01
C GLY A 181 9.18 35.07 -7.76
N LYS A 182 8.93 36.29 -7.25
CA LYS A 182 8.17 36.50 -6.01
C LYS A 182 6.79 35.80 -5.94
N PRO A 183 5.97 35.73 -7.01
CA PRO A 183 4.66 35.08 -6.92
C PRO A 183 4.73 33.55 -6.85
N ASP A 184 5.86 32.94 -7.25
CA ASP A 184 5.96 31.50 -7.48
C ASP A 184 6.65 30.72 -6.33
N GLY A 185 6.95 31.42 -5.24
CA GLY A 185 7.47 30.82 -4.01
C GLY A 185 8.89 31.30 -3.64
N VAL A 186 9.49 30.59 -2.68
CA VAL A 186 10.86 30.85 -2.20
C VAL A 186 11.79 29.76 -2.72
N PRO A 187 12.83 30.10 -3.49
CA PRO A 187 13.77 29.11 -4.00
C PRO A 187 14.44 28.29 -2.90
N ARG A 188 14.34 26.95 -2.99
CA ARG A 188 15.05 26.03 -2.10
C ARG A 188 15.38 24.70 -2.77
N GLN A 189 16.37 24.00 -2.22
CA GLN A 189 16.62 22.60 -2.57
C GLN A 189 15.53 21.71 -1.97
N ASP A 190 15.12 20.70 -2.72
CA ASP A 190 14.13 19.70 -2.31
C ASP A 190 14.43 18.36 -2.98
N GLY A 191 13.60 17.35 -2.70
CA GLY A 191 13.61 16.09 -3.42
C GLY A 191 12.29 15.35 -3.28
N PHE A 192 12.18 14.26 -4.04
CA PHE A 192 11.08 13.32 -3.94
C PHE A 192 11.61 11.94 -3.53
N ASP A 193 10.90 11.33 -2.58
CA ASP A 193 11.05 9.91 -2.26
C ASP A 193 9.88 9.13 -2.88
N ILE A 194 9.99 7.79 -2.94
CA ILE A 194 8.85 6.96 -3.32
C ILE A 194 7.86 6.91 -2.15
N THR A 195 6.56 6.96 -2.44
CA THR A 195 5.51 6.80 -1.43
C THR A 195 5.61 5.43 -0.75
#